data_AF-A0A0J7JYW8-F1
#
_entry.id   AF-A0A0J7JYW8-F1
#
_cell.length_a   1.000
_cell.length_b   1.000
_cell.length_c   1.000
_cell.angle_alpha   90.00
_cell.angle_beta   90.00
_cell.angle_gamma   90.00
#
_symmetry.space_group_name_H-M   'P 1'
#
loop_
_entity.id
_entity.type
_entity.pdbx_description
1 polymer ?
#
loop_
_entity_poly.entity_id
_entity_poly.type
_entity_poly.pdbx_seq_one_letter_code
_entity_poly.pdbx_strand_id
1 'polypeptide(L)'
;MEGGVVPKNLYKVDLEGTSGEHEHSLYHSISLSRGQTHHVSIESNDPGAVLTWDFDVMRHNVVFTVLHKSQNSENGAISEIPELAIGGDHEVVAAKELKDNYVKVEPSIVCHDGESIQVCILLYNLCIDI
;
A
#
# COMPACT_ATOMS: atom_id res chain seq x y z
N MET A 1 35.26 2.10 2.96
CA MET A 1 35.37 1.25 1.74
C MET A 1 34.11 1.50 0.96
N GLU A 2 34.21 2.18 -0.18
CA GLU A 2 33.06 2.63 -0.97
C GLU A 2 32.77 1.56 -2.03
N GLY A 3 31.60 0.93 -1.96
CA GLY A 3 31.20 -0.12 -2.89
C GLY A 3 30.82 0.48 -4.25
N GLY A 4 31.34 -0.09 -5.34
CA GLY A 4 31.02 0.29 -6.72
C GLY A 4 30.08 -0.72 -7.38
N VAL A 5 29.48 -0.33 -8.52
CA VAL A 5 28.64 -1.23 -9.33
C VAL A 5 29.49 -2.40 -9.85
N VAL A 6 29.01 -3.63 -9.64
CA VAL A 6 29.69 -4.83 -10.14
C VAL A 6 29.61 -4.86 -11.68
N PRO A 7 30.74 -5.04 -12.39
CA PRO A 7 30.76 -5.18 -13.84
C PRO A 7 29.88 -6.35 -14.34
N LYS A 8 29.12 -6.12 -15.43
CA LYS A 8 28.17 -7.10 -15.99
C LYS A 8 28.80 -8.44 -16.36
N ASN A 9 30.09 -8.46 -16.74
CA ASN A 9 30.83 -9.68 -17.07
C ASN A 9 31.15 -10.55 -15.85
N LEU A 10 30.89 -10.07 -14.63
CA LEU A 10 31.03 -10.82 -13.39
C LEU A 10 29.67 -11.30 -12.84
N TYR A 11 28.57 -11.01 -13.53
CA TYR A 11 27.26 -11.53 -13.14
C TYR A 11 27.25 -13.04 -13.39
N LYS A 12 27.13 -13.82 -12.31
CA LYS A 12 26.83 -15.23 -12.43
C LYS A 12 25.39 -15.39 -12.87
N VAL A 13 25.17 -16.19 -13.91
CA VAL A 13 23.83 -16.50 -14.47
C VAL A 13 23.21 -17.73 -13.80
N ASP A 14 23.93 -18.36 -12.87
CA ASP A 14 23.46 -19.54 -12.16
C ASP A 14 22.45 -19.13 -11.08
N LEU A 15 21.18 -19.05 -11.48
CA LEU A 15 20.02 -19.09 -10.60
C LEU A 15 19.80 -20.55 -10.13
N GLU A 16 20.84 -21.17 -9.56
CA GLU A 16 20.70 -22.51 -8.99
C GLU A 16 19.91 -22.39 -7.68
N GLY A 17 18.69 -22.93 -7.74
CA GLY A 17 17.65 -22.80 -6.72
C GLY A 17 18.13 -23.08 -5.31
N THR A 18 18.10 -22.05 -4.47
CA THR A 18 18.20 -22.21 -3.03
C THR A 18 16.87 -22.74 -2.51
N SER A 19 16.83 -24.04 -2.24
CA SER A 19 16.14 -24.64 -1.10
C SER A 19 14.66 -24.28 -0.90
N GLY A 20 13.77 -25.07 -1.51
CA GLY A 20 12.83 -25.97 -0.80
C GLY A 20 12.05 -25.53 0.45
N GLU A 21 11.86 -24.25 0.75
CA GLU A 21 11.01 -23.80 1.86
C GLU A 21 10.06 -22.69 1.37
N HIS A 22 8.84 -23.10 1.04
CA HIS A 22 7.66 -22.26 0.78
C HIS A 22 7.93 -21.00 -0.09
N GLU A 23 7.90 -21.16 -1.43
CA GLU A 23 7.56 -20.06 -2.33
C GLU A 23 6.13 -19.59 -1.99
N HIS A 24 6.00 -18.74 -0.98
CA HIS A 24 4.85 -17.87 -0.87
C HIS A 24 4.90 -16.99 -2.11
N SER A 25 4.01 -17.25 -3.07
CA SER A 25 3.81 -16.36 -4.20
C SER A 25 3.59 -14.95 -3.63
N LEU A 26 4.58 -14.08 -3.78
CA LEU A 26 4.50 -12.70 -3.29
C LEU A 26 3.34 -11.96 -3.98
N TYR A 27 3.00 -12.39 -5.19
CA TYR A 27 1.87 -11.90 -5.96
C TYR A 27 0.59 -12.67 -5.66
N HIS A 28 -0.46 -11.89 -5.38
CA HIS A 28 -1.83 -12.36 -5.23
C HIS A 28 -2.74 -11.59 -6.19
N SER A 29 -3.66 -12.28 -6.83
CA SER A 29 -4.67 -11.66 -7.71
C SER A 29 -6.01 -11.59 -7.01
N ILE A 30 -6.67 -10.44 -7.12
CA ILE A 30 -8.03 -10.21 -6.62
C ILE A 30 -8.92 -9.72 -7.77
N SER A 31 -10.23 -9.93 -7.65
CA SER A 31 -11.24 -9.38 -8.56
C SER A 31 -12.23 -8.57 -7.76
N LEU A 32 -12.35 -7.29 -8.11
CA LEU A 32 -13.26 -6.36 -7.45
C LEU A 32 -14.47 -6.09 -8.33
N SER A 33 -15.66 -6.21 -7.74
CA SER A 33 -16.90 -5.70 -8.34
C SER A 33 -17.04 -4.21 -8.09
N ARG A 34 -17.87 -3.52 -8.87
CA ARG A 34 -18.14 -2.08 -8.68
C ARG A 34 -18.58 -1.81 -7.24
N GLY A 35 -17.85 -0.91 -6.56
CA GLY A 35 -18.12 -0.51 -5.19
C GLY A 35 -17.53 -1.43 -4.12
N GLN A 36 -16.77 -2.46 -4.50
CA GLN A 36 -15.96 -3.22 -3.55
C GLN A 36 -14.59 -2.57 -3.37
N THR A 37 -14.04 -2.75 -2.17
CA THR A 37 -12.70 -2.30 -1.78
C THR A 37 -11.97 -3.46 -1.11
N HIS A 38 -10.69 -3.61 -1.42
CA HIS A 38 -9.80 -4.56 -0.76
C HIS A 38 -8.89 -3.83 0.23
N HIS A 39 -8.92 -4.27 1.50
CA HIS A 39 -8.13 -3.68 2.57
C HIS A 39 -7.02 -4.64 3.01
N VAL A 40 -5.79 -4.14 3.09
CA VAL A 40 -4.62 -4.87 3.60
C VAL A 40 -4.02 -4.09 4.76
N SER A 41 -4.11 -4.65 5.97
CA SER A 41 -3.48 -4.07 7.17
C SER A 41 -2.08 -4.63 7.37
N ILE A 42 -1.10 -3.74 7.54
CA ILE A 42 0.31 -4.09 7.71
C ILE A 42 0.82 -3.45 9.01
N GLU A 43 1.15 -4.30 9.98
CA GLU A 43 1.70 -3.90 11.28
C GLU A 43 3.20 -4.17 11.29
N SER A 44 4.00 -3.17 11.70
CA SER A 44 5.44 -3.33 11.94
C SER A 44 5.83 -2.62 13.23
N ASN A 45 6.67 -3.29 14.01
CA ASN A 45 7.27 -2.75 15.23
C ASN A 45 8.74 -2.37 15.01
N ASP A 46 9.23 -2.42 13.77
CA ASP A 46 10.63 -2.15 13.43
C ASP A 46 10.82 -0.68 12.99
N PRO A 47 11.48 0.16 13.82
CA PRO A 47 11.67 1.57 13.51
C PRO A 47 12.54 1.76 12.26
N GLY A 48 11.99 2.47 11.26
CA GLY A 48 12.70 2.73 10.01
C GLY A 48 12.56 1.62 8.97
N ALA A 49 11.71 0.62 9.23
CA ALA A 49 11.27 -0.32 8.20
C ALA A 49 10.64 0.42 7.01
N VAL A 50 10.84 -0.13 5.82
CA VAL A 50 10.29 0.38 4.57
C VAL A 50 9.31 -0.64 4.02
N LEU A 51 8.14 -0.19 3.62
CA LEU A 51 7.19 -0.97 2.86
C LEU A 51 7.39 -0.69 1.37
N THR A 52 7.71 -1.73 0.62
CA THR A 52 7.72 -1.73 -0.84
C THR A 52 6.52 -2.53 -1.34
N TRP A 53 5.69 -1.91 -2.17
CA TRP A 53 4.48 -2.53 -2.72
C TRP A 53 4.42 -2.32 -4.22
N ASP A 54 3.96 -3.32 -4.95
CA ASP A 54 3.68 -3.22 -6.37
C ASP A 54 2.46 -4.06 -6.77
N PHE A 55 1.73 -3.62 -7.80
CA PHE A 55 0.63 -4.36 -8.38
C PHE A 55 0.34 -3.92 -9.81
N ASP A 56 -0.27 -4.82 -10.58
CA ASP A 56 -0.73 -4.55 -11.94
C ASP A 56 -2.26 -4.37 -11.98
N VAL A 57 -2.71 -3.31 -12.66
CA VAL A 57 -4.14 -3.08 -12.91
C VAL A 57 -4.55 -3.82 -14.17
N MET A 58 -5.20 -4.97 -13.99
CA MET A 58 -5.55 -5.83 -15.12
C MET A 58 -6.83 -5.42 -15.84
N ARG A 59 -7.80 -4.83 -15.13
CA ARG A 59 -9.14 -4.46 -15.65
C ARG A 59 -9.76 -3.28 -14.92
N HIS A 60 -10.07 -2.23 -15.68
CA HIS A 60 -10.69 -0.98 -15.22
C HIS A 60 -9.82 -0.19 -14.25
N ASN A 61 -10.14 1.10 -14.10
CA ASN A 61 -9.43 1.95 -13.16
C ASN A 61 -9.78 1.55 -11.72
N VAL A 62 -8.76 1.59 -10.86
CA VAL A 62 -8.89 1.40 -9.40
C VAL A 62 -8.36 2.62 -8.66
N VAL A 63 -8.74 2.78 -7.40
CA VAL A 63 -8.24 3.87 -6.56
C VAL A 63 -7.41 3.29 -5.45
N PHE A 64 -6.10 3.53 -5.49
CA PHE A 64 -5.19 3.10 -4.44
C PHE A 64 -5.04 4.20 -3.38
N THR A 65 -5.18 3.83 -2.12
CA THR A 65 -5.04 4.74 -0.98
C THR A 65 -4.17 4.11 0.11
N VAL A 66 -3.25 4.91 0.66
CA VAL A 66 -2.47 4.54 1.84
C VAL A 66 -2.99 5.31 3.04
N LEU A 67 -3.29 4.57 4.09
CA LEU A 67 -3.85 5.08 5.34
C LEU A 67 -2.91 4.69 6.48
N HIS A 68 -2.82 5.56 7.48
CA HIS A 68 -2.16 5.26 8.75
C HIS A 68 -3.20 4.95 9.81
N LYS A 69 -3.07 3.81 10.47
CA LYS A 69 -3.88 3.46 11.64
C LYS A 69 -3.35 4.22 12.85
N SER A 70 -4.05 5.27 13.25
CA SER A 70 -3.83 5.97 14.51
C SER A 70 -4.06 5.01 15.67
N GLN A 71 -3.06 4.87 16.53
CA GLN A 71 -3.23 4.26 17.84
C GLN A 71 -3.90 5.29 18.76
N ASN A 72 -5.17 5.61 18.51
CA ASN A 72 -5.92 6.37 19.49
C ASN A 72 -6.15 5.43 20.67
N SER A 73 -5.30 5.63 21.70
CA SER A 73 -5.55 5.17 23.05
C SER A 73 -6.99 5.53 23.40
N GLU A 74 -7.67 4.62 24.06
CA GLU A 74 -9.04 4.62 24.58
C GLU A 74 -9.54 5.87 25.36
N ASN A 75 -8.87 7.02 25.28
CA ASN A 75 -9.24 8.23 26.00
C ASN A 75 -9.51 9.40 25.04
N GLY A 76 -10.78 9.76 24.95
CA GLY A 76 -11.31 10.74 24.01
C GLY A 76 -10.63 12.10 24.03
N ALA A 77 -10.27 12.56 22.83
CA ALA A 77 -10.23 13.97 22.49
C ALA A 77 -10.54 14.08 20.99
N ILE A 78 -11.73 14.59 20.68
CA ILE A 78 -12.13 14.99 19.34
C ILE A 78 -11.14 16.09 18.92
N SER A 79 -10.23 15.78 18.01
CA SER A 79 -9.42 16.79 17.35
C SER A 79 -10.10 17.13 16.03
N GLU A 80 -10.70 18.31 16.00
CA GLU A 80 -11.25 18.96 14.81
C GLU A 80 -10.13 19.09 13.76
N ILE A 81 -10.36 18.62 12.53
CA ILE A 81 -9.47 18.85 11.38
C ILE A 81 -10.30 19.41 10.21
N PRO A 82 -9.77 20.38 9.43
CA PRO A 82 -10.56 21.35 8.68
C PRO A 82 -11.20 20.82 7.40
N GLU A 83 -12.41 21.30 7.16
CA GLU A 83 -13.26 21.09 6.00
C GLU A 83 -12.70 21.80 4.76
N LEU A 84 -11.84 21.14 3.95
CA LEU A 84 -11.48 21.61 2.60
C LEU A 84 -11.12 20.45 1.66
N ALA A 85 -12.09 19.96 0.89
CA ALA A 85 -11.94 19.68 -0.55
C ALA A 85 -13.29 19.24 -1.15
N ILE A 86 -13.81 20.09 -2.04
CA ILE A 86 -14.96 19.83 -2.90
C ILE A 86 -14.48 18.98 -4.08
N GLY A 87 -15.01 17.76 -4.25
CA GLY A 87 -14.84 17.02 -5.51
C GLY A 87 -15.14 15.53 -5.47
N GLY A 88 -16.37 15.14 -5.85
CA GLY A 88 -16.68 13.79 -6.36
C GLY A 88 -17.29 12.81 -5.37
N ASP A 89 -18.58 12.52 -5.59
CA ASP A 89 -19.51 11.63 -4.87
C ASP A 89 -19.00 10.19 -4.55
N HIS A 90 -17.81 9.81 -5.02
CA HIS A 90 -17.23 8.48 -4.86
C HIS A 90 -16.16 8.39 -3.75
N GLU A 91 -15.54 9.50 -3.33
CA GLU A 91 -14.55 9.52 -2.23
C GLU A 91 -15.22 9.34 -0.86
N VAL A 92 -16.48 9.78 -0.75
CA VAL A 92 -17.25 9.81 0.51
C VAL A 92 -17.72 8.41 0.93
N VAL A 93 -17.90 7.47 0.00
CA VAL A 93 -18.44 6.13 0.31
C VAL A 93 -17.37 5.21 0.90
N ALA A 94 -16.15 5.21 0.35
CA ALA A 94 -15.03 4.44 0.91
C ALA A 94 -14.60 4.99 2.28
N ALA A 95 -14.65 6.31 2.46
CA ALA A 95 -14.36 6.96 3.75
C ALA A 95 -15.39 6.63 4.85
N LYS A 96 -16.62 6.22 4.49
CA LYS A 96 -17.72 6.04 5.46
C LYS A 96 -17.68 4.73 6.24
N GLU A 97 -16.97 3.71 5.74
CA GLU A 97 -16.80 2.42 6.43
C GLU A 97 -15.51 2.34 7.25
N LEU A 98 -14.67 3.36 7.19
CA LEU A 98 -13.36 3.38 7.86
C LEU A 98 -13.46 3.96 9.27
N LYS A 99 -13.86 3.08 10.19
CA LYS A 99 -14.02 3.25 11.64
C LYS A 99 -12.87 4.05 12.28
N ASP A 100 -13.16 5.28 12.76
CA ASP A 100 -12.52 6.19 13.75
C ASP A 100 -10.99 6.28 13.94
N ASN A 101 -10.17 5.40 13.35
CA ASN A 101 -8.76 5.24 13.69
C ASN A 101 -7.83 5.28 12.47
N TYR A 102 -8.30 5.60 11.28
CA TYR A 102 -7.45 5.66 10.09
C TYR A 102 -7.38 7.07 9.54
N VAL A 103 -6.15 7.54 9.31
CA VAL A 103 -5.86 8.87 8.79
C VAL A 103 -5.20 8.69 7.43
N LYS A 104 -5.76 9.36 6.42
CA LYS A 104 -5.17 9.43 5.08
C LYS A 104 -3.85 10.20 5.17
N VAL A 105 -2.74 9.51 4.91
CA VAL A 105 -1.40 10.10 4.99
C VAL A 105 -0.92 10.60 3.64
N GLU A 106 -1.45 10.05 2.56
CA GLU A 106 -1.12 10.45 1.19
C GLU A 106 -2.37 10.61 0.32
N PRO A 107 -2.32 11.46 -0.72
CA PRO A 107 -3.41 11.55 -1.71
C PRO A 107 -3.67 10.17 -2.35
N SER A 108 -4.96 9.84 -2.53
CA SER A 108 -5.32 8.66 -3.29
C SER A 108 -4.88 8.84 -4.75
N ILE A 109 -4.43 7.75 -5.36
CA ILE A 109 -4.06 7.72 -6.77
C ILE A 109 -5.10 6.94 -7.56
N VAL A 110 -5.45 7.44 -8.74
CA VAL A 110 -6.25 6.69 -9.71
C VAL A 110 -5.27 5.90 -10.57
N CYS A 111 -5.35 4.59 -10.51
CA CYS A 111 -4.53 3.68 -11.31
C CYS A 111 -5.37 3.20 -12.50
N HIS A 112 -4.86 3.37 -13.71
CA HIS A 112 -5.58 3.07 -14.94
C HIS A 112 -5.39 1.62 -15.39
N ASP A 113 -6.34 1.15 -16.18
CA ASP A 113 -6.25 -0.15 -16.86
C ASP A 113 -4.92 -0.32 -17.60
N GLY A 114 -4.20 -1.41 -17.29
CA GLY A 114 -2.90 -1.75 -17.87
C GLY A 114 -1.68 -1.10 -17.20
N GLU A 115 -1.86 -0.30 -16.14
CA GLU A 115 -0.74 0.28 -15.40
C GLU A 115 -0.13 -0.72 -14.41
N SER A 116 1.20 -0.69 -14.31
CA SER A 116 1.96 -1.29 -13.21
C SER A 116 2.32 -0.18 -12.22
N ILE A 117 1.93 -0.36 -10.96
CA ILE A 117 2.10 0.62 -9.90
C ILE A 117 3.18 0.11 -8.95
N GLN A 118 4.11 0.99 -8.57
CA GLN A 118 5.15 0.69 -7.58
C GLN A 118 5.23 1.82 -6.55
N VAL A 119 5.22 1.45 -5.27
CA VAL A 119 5.16 2.35 -4.12
C VAL A 119 6.23 1.96 -3.10
N CYS A 120 6.86 2.95 -2.48
CA CYS A 120 7.85 2.77 -1.43
C CYS A 120 7.62 3.83 -0.35
N ILE A 121 7.28 3.40 0.86
CA ILE A 121 6.94 4.28 1.98
C ILE A 121 7.53 3.77 3.29
N LEU A 122 7.80 4.68 4.23
CA LEU A 122 8.27 4.30 5.57
C LEU A 122 7.11 3.66 6.35
N LEU A 123 7.38 2.50 6.95
CA LEU A 123 6.36 1.67 7.56
C LEU A 123 6.10 2.10 9.01
N TYR A 124 4.93 2.68 9.24
CA TYR A 124 4.37 2.89 10.57
C TYR A 124 2.87 2.59 10.50
N ASN A 125 2.40 1.47 11.09
CA ASN A 125 0.98 1.08 11.19
C ASN A 125 0.10 1.41 9.96
N LEU A 126 0.39 0.82 8.79
CA LEU A 126 -0.25 1.20 7.53
C LEU A 126 -1.44 0.29 7.17
N CYS A 127 -2.40 0.85 6.44
CA CYS A 127 -3.46 0.14 5.74
C CYS A 127 -3.46 0.57 4.28
N ILE A 128 -3.52 -0.41 3.38
CA ILE A 128 -3.61 -0.21 1.94
C ILE A 128 -5.03 -0.56 1.50
N ASP A 129 -5.65 0.37 0.78
CA ASP A 129 -6.97 0.18 0.19
C ASP A 129 -6.89 0.27 -1.34
N ILE A 130 -7.50 -0.69 -2.03
CA ILE A 130 -7.59 -0.81 -3.51
C ILE A 130 -9.06 -0.93 -3.93
#